data_AF-A0AAD4QZB7-F1
#
_entry.id   AF-A0AAD4QZB7-F1
#
_cell.length_a   1.000
_cell.length_b   1.000
_cell.length_c   1.000
_cell.angle_alpha   90.00
_cell.angle_beta   90.00
_cell.angle_gamma   90.00
#
_symmetry.space_group_name_H-M   'P 1'
#
loop_
_entity.id
_entity.type
_entity.pdbx_description
1 polymer ?
#
loop_
_entity_poly.entity_id
_entity_poly.type
_entity_poly.pdbx_seq_one_letter_code
_entity_poly.pdbx_strand_id
1 'polypeptide(L)'
;MPINDIYTTSCGHTFHSQCLHRAFAHSGKCPTCREDLFGTAHRVFLDEGTSTSISSENAELKETIRRLEKELEETTYRHKRKLQAAVKENDELREMASEDAVRHGRELANLEAQMEQLKYENDGLYNLVCSSLII
;
A
#
# COMPACT_ATOMS: atom_id res chain seq x y z
N MET A 1 -40.79 24.62 19.86
CA MET A 1 -40.74 24.26 18.42
C MET A 1 -40.32 22.81 18.28
N PRO A 2 -40.87 22.03 17.32
CA PRO A 2 -40.48 20.64 17.12
C PRO A 2 -39.02 20.53 16.67
N ILE A 3 -38.26 19.66 17.31
CA ILE A 3 -36.79 19.51 17.14
C ILE A 3 -36.43 18.82 15.82
N ASN A 4 -37.37 18.12 15.20
CA ASN A 4 -37.15 17.25 14.04
C ASN A 4 -37.40 17.92 12.69
N ASP A 5 -37.56 19.25 12.64
CA ASP A 5 -37.73 19.94 11.37
C ASP A 5 -36.41 19.94 10.59
N ILE A 6 -36.45 19.44 9.38
CA ILE A 6 -35.31 19.36 8.48
C ILE A 6 -35.39 20.53 7.50
N TYR A 7 -34.26 21.19 7.27
CA TYR A 7 -34.14 22.35 6.40
C TYR A 7 -33.05 22.14 5.36
N THR A 8 -33.34 22.49 4.11
CA THR A 8 -32.37 22.51 3.02
C THR A 8 -31.95 23.94 2.73
N THR A 9 -30.65 24.17 2.73
CA THR A 9 -30.01 25.45 2.42
C THR A 9 -30.00 25.71 0.91
N SER A 10 -29.79 26.96 0.48
CA SER A 10 -29.71 27.34 -0.94
C SER A 10 -28.56 26.64 -1.69
N CYS A 11 -27.50 26.22 -1.00
CA CYS A 11 -26.42 25.39 -1.55
C CYS A 11 -26.77 23.89 -1.66
N GLY A 12 -28.00 23.48 -1.34
CA GLY A 12 -28.49 22.10 -1.50
C GLY A 12 -28.22 21.16 -0.32
N HIS A 13 -27.57 21.62 0.75
CA HIS A 13 -27.30 20.79 1.93
C HIS A 13 -28.43 20.83 2.95
N THR A 14 -28.72 19.68 3.56
CA THR A 14 -29.89 19.46 4.42
C THR A 14 -29.47 19.19 5.87
N PHE A 15 -30.11 19.87 6.84
CA PHE A 15 -29.75 19.83 8.26
C PHE A 15 -30.98 19.89 9.17
N HIS A 16 -30.84 19.40 10.41
CA HIS A 16 -31.83 19.68 11.46
C HIS A 16 -31.90 21.19 11.75
N SER A 17 -33.08 21.69 12.08
CA SER A 17 -33.34 23.09 12.44
C SER A 17 -32.33 23.62 13.46
N GLN A 18 -32.09 22.87 14.55
CA GLN A 18 -31.18 23.29 15.61
C GLN A 18 -29.71 23.30 15.15
N CYS A 19 -29.29 22.32 14.34
CA CYS A 19 -27.93 22.25 13.80
C CYS A 19 -27.66 23.41 12.83
N LEU A 20 -28.63 23.71 11.95
CA LEU A 20 -28.52 24.82 11.01
C LEU A 20 -28.50 26.17 11.73
N HIS A 21 -29.37 26.36 12.72
CA HIS A 21 -29.41 27.60 13.49
C HIS A 21 -28.10 27.86 14.25
N ARG A 22 -27.51 26.81 14.84
CA ARG A 22 -26.20 26.91 15.49
C ARG A 22 -25.09 27.29 14.51
N ALA A 23 -25.03 26.64 13.35
CA ALA A 23 -24.04 26.96 12.32
C ALA A 23 -24.18 28.40 11.81
N PHE A 24 -25.42 28.85 11.60
CA PHE A 24 -25.72 30.20 11.16
C PHE A 24 -25.28 31.25 12.19
N ALA A 25 -25.55 31.00 13.49
CA ALA A 25 -25.14 31.90 14.56
C ALA A 25 -23.62 32.05 14.72
N HIS A 26 -22.83 31.04 14.34
CA HIS A 26 -21.37 31.09 14.47
C HIS A 26 -20.66 31.72 13.27
N SER A 27 -21.10 31.43 12.04
CA SER A 27 -20.34 31.83 10.84
C SER A 27 -21.18 32.29 9.67
N GLY A 28 -22.51 32.12 9.69
CA GLY A 28 -23.38 32.39 8.54
C GLY A 28 -23.11 31.49 7.31
N LYS A 29 -22.29 30.44 7.45
CA LYS A 29 -21.83 29.57 6.35
C LYS A 29 -22.36 28.15 6.47
N CYS A 30 -22.49 27.48 5.34
CA CYS A 30 -22.86 26.07 5.28
C CYS A 30 -21.81 25.19 5.99
N PRO A 31 -22.19 24.30 6.94
CA PRO A 31 -21.26 23.37 7.59
C PRO A 31 -20.52 22.43 6.62
N THR A 32 -21.13 22.09 5.49
CA THR A 32 -20.60 21.09 4.55
C THR A 32 -19.71 21.71 3.48
N CYS A 33 -20.21 22.71 2.74
CA CYS A 33 -19.47 23.33 1.63
C CYS A 33 -18.86 24.70 1.95
N ARG A 34 -19.18 25.29 3.11
CA ARG A 34 -18.69 26.61 3.56
C ARG A 34 -19.10 27.81 2.71
N GLU A 35 -20.07 27.65 1.81
CA GLU A 35 -20.71 28.77 1.10
C GLU A 35 -21.54 29.62 2.05
N ASP A 36 -21.62 30.92 1.75
CA ASP A 36 -22.44 31.86 2.50
C ASP A 36 -23.93 31.53 2.30
N LEU A 37 -24.65 31.42 3.41
CA LEU A 37 -26.08 31.09 3.40
C LEU A 37 -26.91 32.35 3.16
N PHE A 38 -26.91 32.84 1.92
CA PHE A 38 -27.74 33.97 1.51
C PHE A 38 -29.19 33.51 1.33
N GLY A 39 -30.00 33.65 2.39
CA GLY A 39 -31.46 33.71 2.30
C GLY A 39 -32.21 32.40 1.97
N THR A 40 -33.21 32.11 2.81
CA THR A 40 -34.23 31.05 2.68
C THR A 40 -33.71 29.61 2.74
N ALA A 41 -33.71 29.05 3.94
CA ALA A 41 -33.71 27.61 4.13
C ALA A 41 -35.14 27.08 3.99
N HIS A 42 -35.34 26.05 3.18
CA HIS A 42 -36.65 25.46 2.91
C HIS A 42 -36.88 24.27 3.83
N ARG A 43 -38.04 24.23 4.51
CA ARG A 43 -38.39 23.07 5.34
C ARG A 43 -38.76 21.89 4.44
N VAL A 44 -38.15 20.75 4.69
CA VAL A 44 -38.44 19.49 4.03
C VAL A 44 -39.51 18.75 4.82
N PHE A 45 -40.57 18.31 4.14
CA PHE A 45 -41.59 17.43 4.70
C PHE A 45 -41.26 16.00 4.27
N LEU A 46 -40.91 15.14 5.22
CA LEU A 46 -40.71 13.72 4.97
C LEU A 46 -42.03 13.00 5.22
N ASP A 47 -42.49 12.21 4.24
CA ASP A 47 -43.67 11.36 4.38
C ASP A 47 -43.36 10.15 5.28
N GLU A 48 -44.31 9.74 6.12
CA GLU A 48 -44.16 8.70 7.15
C GLU A 48 -43.80 7.32 6.55
N GLY A 49 -44.06 7.10 5.25
CA GLY A 49 -43.60 5.90 4.53
C GLY A 49 -42.08 5.77 4.37
N THR A 50 -41.34 6.87 4.53
CA THR A 50 -39.88 6.92 4.29
C THR A 50 -39.08 6.19 5.36
N SER A 51 -39.57 6.14 6.61
CA SER A 51 -38.83 5.50 7.72
C SER A 51 -38.70 3.99 7.58
N THR A 52 -39.69 3.34 6.96
CA THR A 52 -39.71 1.89 6.78
C THR A 52 -38.72 1.45 5.71
N SER A 53 -38.63 2.17 4.59
CA SER A 53 -37.65 1.91 3.53
C SER A 53 -36.21 2.11 4.02
N ILE A 54 -35.94 3.19 4.74
CA ILE A 54 -34.62 3.46 5.32
C ILE A 54 -34.21 2.37 6.32
N SER A 55 -35.16 1.83 7.11
CA SER A 55 -34.84 0.75 8.05
C SER A 55 -34.44 -0.56 7.35
N SER A 56 -35.05 -0.89 6.21
CA SER A 56 -34.71 -2.08 5.41
C SER A 56 -33.33 -1.92 4.76
N GLU A 57 -33.10 -0.79 4.09
CA GLU A 57 -31.83 -0.48 3.41
C GLU A 57 -30.65 -0.47 4.40
N ASN A 58 -30.87 0.08 5.60
CA ASN A 58 -29.85 0.06 6.66
C ASN A 58 -29.51 -1.36 7.16
N ALA A 59 -30.46 -2.29 7.14
CA ALA A 59 -30.20 -3.68 7.52
C ALA A 59 -29.36 -4.39 6.46
N GLU A 60 -29.69 -4.19 5.17
CA GLU A 60 -28.95 -4.76 4.03
C GLU A 60 -27.52 -4.20 3.93
N LEU A 61 -27.36 -2.89 4.15
CA LEU A 61 -26.05 -2.23 4.19
C LEU A 61 -25.19 -2.79 5.32
N LYS A 62 -25.76 -2.97 6.53
CA LYS A 62 -25.04 -3.56 7.67
C LYS A 62 -24.57 -4.97 7.38
N GLU A 63 -25.38 -5.78 6.70
CA GLU A 63 -24.98 -7.13 6.33
C GLU A 63 -23.90 -7.13 5.25
N THR A 64 -24.00 -6.22 4.29
CA THR A 64 -22.96 -6.04 3.27
C THR A 64 -21.63 -5.63 3.89
N ILE A 65 -21.63 -4.71 4.87
CA ILE A 65 -20.44 -4.30 5.61
C ILE A 65 -19.80 -5.51 6.30
N ARG A 66 -20.58 -6.30 7.05
CA ARG A 66 -20.06 -7.51 7.72
C ARG A 66 -19.42 -8.51 6.76
N ARG A 67 -20.05 -8.73 5.59
CA ARG A 67 -19.50 -9.61 4.56
C ARG A 67 -18.18 -9.08 4.02
N LEU A 68 -18.12 -7.78 3.70
CA LEU A 68 -16.90 -7.15 3.18
C LEU A 68 -15.77 -7.16 4.23
N GLU A 69 -16.09 -6.93 5.50
CA GLU A 69 -15.11 -7.02 6.60
C GLU A 69 -14.52 -8.43 6.69
N LYS A 70 -15.37 -9.46 6.60
CA LYS A 70 -14.92 -10.86 6.61
C LYS A 70 -14.06 -11.19 5.39
N GLU A 71 -14.48 -10.79 4.20
CA GLU A 71 -13.71 -11.00 2.96
C GLU A 71 -12.35 -10.28 3.03
N LEU A 72 -12.31 -9.07 3.59
CA LEU A 72 -11.08 -8.32 3.80
C LEU A 72 -10.14 -9.05 4.77
N GLU A 73 -10.65 -9.57 5.88
CA GLU A 73 -9.86 -10.34 6.84
C GLU A 73 -9.28 -11.63 6.20
N GLU A 74 -10.10 -12.38 5.45
CA GLU A 74 -9.65 -13.60 4.79
C GLU A 74 -8.61 -13.31 3.70
N THR A 75 -8.81 -12.28 2.88
CA THR A 75 -7.89 -11.90 1.81
C THR A 75 -6.56 -11.40 2.38
N THR A 76 -6.58 -10.56 3.40
CA THR A 76 -5.37 -10.07 4.07
C THR A 76 -4.57 -11.22 4.69
N TYR A 77 -5.24 -12.15 5.36
CA TYR A 77 -4.59 -13.35 5.90
C TYR A 77 -3.95 -14.21 4.79
N ARG A 78 -4.68 -14.48 3.70
CA ARG A 78 -4.16 -15.24 2.55
C ARG A 78 -2.93 -14.57 1.95
N HIS A 79 -2.98 -13.26 1.71
CA HIS A 79 -1.85 -12.51 1.15
C HIS A 79 -0.65 -12.49 2.10
N LYS A 80 -0.87 -12.26 3.40
CA LYS A 80 0.20 -12.28 4.41
C LYS A 80 0.93 -13.62 4.44
N ARG A 81 0.21 -14.75 4.38
CA ARG A 81 0.83 -16.08 4.32
C ARG A 81 1.65 -16.30 3.05
N LYS A 82 1.13 -15.90 1.89
CA LYS A 82 1.86 -16.00 0.63
C LYS A 82 3.14 -15.16 0.66
N LEU A 83 3.04 -13.93 1.19
CA LEU A 83 4.19 -13.04 1.32
C LEU A 83 5.24 -13.61 2.27
N GLN A 84 4.82 -14.16 3.42
CA GLN A 84 5.74 -14.82 4.35
C GLN A 84 6.47 -16.02 3.72
N ALA A 85 5.77 -16.83 2.92
CA ALA A 85 6.39 -17.95 2.21
C ALA A 85 7.40 -17.46 1.16
N ALA A 86 7.02 -16.46 0.34
CA ALA A 86 7.90 -15.89 -0.68
C ALA A 86 9.11 -15.17 -0.09
N VAL A 87 8.97 -14.50 1.05
CA VAL A 87 10.11 -13.88 1.77
C VAL A 87 11.08 -14.95 2.25
N LYS A 88 10.57 -16.02 2.87
CA LYS A 88 11.42 -17.13 3.33
C LYS A 88 12.19 -17.77 2.17
N GLU A 89 11.53 -18.03 1.05
CA GLU A 89 12.17 -18.58 -0.15
C GLU A 89 13.24 -17.63 -0.71
N ASN A 90 12.99 -16.31 -0.71
CA ASN A 90 13.99 -15.33 -1.12
C ASN A 90 15.20 -15.31 -0.18
N ASP A 91 14.98 -15.41 1.14
CA ASP A 91 16.07 -15.44 2.11
C ASP A 91 16.96 -16.68 1.90
N GLU A 92 16.35 -17.85 1.70
CA GLU A 92 17.06 -19.10 1.37
C GLU A 92 17.86 -18.97 0.06
N LEU A 93 17.26 -18.39 -0.99
CA LEU A 93 17.95 -18.15 -2.27
C LEU A 93 19.12 -17.18 -2.12
N ARG A 94 19.00 -16.15 -1.28
CA ARG A 94 20.09 -15.19 -1.02
C ARG A 94 21.24 -15.83 -0.26
N GLU A 95 20.95 -16.72 0.68
CA GLU A 95 21.97 -17.46 1.42
C GLU A 95 22.74 -18.38 0.47
N MET A 96 22.04 -19.19 -0.34
CA MET A 96 22.68 -20.05 -1.35
C MET A 96 23.52 -19.24 -2.35
N ALA A 97 23.00 -18.13 -2.86
CA ALA A 97 23.74 -17.26 -3.78
C ALA A 97 25.00 -16.66 -3.12
N SER A 98 24.94 -16.35 -1.82
CA SER A 98 26.10 -15.87 -1.07
C SER A 98 27.17 -16.98 -0.94
N GLU A 99 26.77 -18.21 -0.66
CA GLU A 99 27.69 -19.35 -0.59
C GLU A 99 28.35 -19.64 -1.93
N ASP A 100 27.57 -19.61 -3.01
CA ASP A 100 28.08 -19.79 -4.37
C ASP A 100 29.05 -18.67 -4.77
N ALA A 101 28.75 -17.41 -4.42
CA ALA A 101 29.65 -16.29 -4.66
C ALA A 101 31.00 -16.47 -3.93
N VAL A 102 30.98 -16.94 -2.69
CA VAL A 102 32.20 -17.26 -1.92
C VAL A 102 32.97 -18.41 -2.58
N ARG A 103 32.28 -19.46 -3.03
CA ARG A 103 32.91 -20.62 -3.71
C ARG A 103 33.60 -20.18 -4.99
N HIS A 104 32.90 -19.45 -5.85
CA HIS A 104 33.44 -18.94 -7.11
C HIS A 104 34.58 -17.95 -6.89
N GLY A 105 34.50 -17.10 -5.86
CA GLY A 105 35.60 -16.22 -5.49
C GLY A 105 36.89 -16.98 -5.14
N ARG A 106 36.79 -18.13 -4.45
CA ARG A 106 37.94 -19.00 -4.17
C ARG A 106 38.47 -19.69 -5.42
N GLU A 107 37.59 -20.18 -6.28
CA GLU A 107 37.98 -20.79 -7.57
C GLU A 107 38.74 -19.81 -8.46
N LEU A 108 38.26 -18.56 -8.56
CA LEU A 108 38.94 -17.50 -9.30
C LEU A 108 40.33 -17.23 -8.74
N ALA A 109 40.48 -17.06 -7.42
CA ALA A 109 41.79 -16.85 -6.80
C ALA A 109 42.76 -18.02 -7.03
N ASN A 110 42.26 -19.26 -7.00
CA ASN A 110 43.07 -20.44 -7.30
C ASN A 110 43.54 -20.45 -8.77
N LEU A 111 42.65 -20.12 -9.72
CA LEU A 111 42.99 -20.04 -11.13
C LEU A 111 43.99 -18.90 -11.42
N GLU A 112 43.82 -17.74 -10.77
CA GLU A 112 44.76 -16.62 -10.87
C GLU A 112 46.17 -17.04 -10.41
N ALA A 113 46.27 -17.72 -9.27
CA ALA A 113 47.54 -18.24 -8.77
C ALA A 113 48.18 -19.26 -9.73
N GLN A 114 47.39 -20.17 -10.31
CA GLN A 114 47.88 -21.11 -11.31
C GLN A 114 48.39 -20.40 -12.57
N MET A 115 47.67 -19.38 -13.04
CA MET A 115 48.10 -18.58 -14.19
C MET A 115 49.42 -17.84 -13.91
N GLU A 116 49.59 -17.30 -12.71
CA GLU A 116 50.83 -16.61 -12.33
C GLU A 116 52.02 -17.56 -12.25
N GLN A 117 51.82 -18.76 -11.70
CA GLN A 117 52.84 -19.81 -11.73
C GLN A 117 53.23 -20.21 -13.15
N LEU A 118 52.24 -20.45 -14.03
CA LEU A 118 52.51 -20.81 -15.43
C LEU A 118 53.25 -19.70 -16.19
N LYS A 119 52.95 -18.43 -15.91
CA LYS A 119 53.72 -17.30 -16.46
C LYS A 119 55.18 -17.34 -16.02
N TYR A 120 55.41 -17.51 -14.72
CA TYR A 120 56.77 -17.61 -14.18
C TYR A 120 57.56 -18.78 -14.81
N GLU A 121 56.93 -19.94 -14.95
CA GLU A 121 57.54 -21.11 -15.59
C GLU A 121 57.88 -20.85 -17.06
N ASN A 122 56.97 -20.22 -17.81
CA ASN A 122 57.18 -19.89 -19.22
C ASN A 122 58.30 -18.85 -19.42
N ASP A 123 58.36 -17.81 -18.59
CA ASP A 123 59.43 -16.81 -18.62
C ASP A 123 60.79 -17.43 -18.28
N GLY A 124 60.82 -18.37 -17.33
CA GLY A 124 62.02 -19.15 -17.00
C GLY A 124 62.51 -19.99 -18.18
N LEU A 125 61.59 -20.70 -18.86
CA LEU A 125 61.91 -21.48 -20.07
C LEU A 125 62.41 -20.58 -21.20
N TYR A 126 61.76 -19.43 -21.43
CA TYR A 126 62.16 -18.47 -22.46
C TYR A 126 63.60 -17.98 -22.24
N ASN A 127 63.95 -17.61 -21.00
CA ASN A 127 65.30 -17.17 -20.66
C ASN A 127 66.35 -18.28 -20.86
N LEU A 128 66.03 -19.53 -20.53
CA LEU A 128 66.93 -20.68 -20.76
C LEU A 128 67.20 -20.92 -22.25
N VAL A 129 66.14 -20.85 -23.07
CA VAL A 129 66.23 -21.01 -24.53
C VAL A 129 67.06 -19.88 -25.13
N CYS A 130 66.79 -18.62 -24.77
CA CYS A 130 67.57 -17.47 -25.26
C CYS A 130 69.05 -17.56 -24.87
N SER A 131 69.37 -18.04 -23.67
CA SER A 131 70.77 -18.22 -23.22
C SER A 131 71.50 -19.31 -24.01
N SER A 132 70.78 -20.32 -24.50
CA SER A 132 71.34 -21.47 -25.23
C SER A 132 71.55 -21.18 -26.72
N LEU A 133 70.96 -20.10 -27.26
CA LEU A 133 71.12 -19.68 -28.67
C LEU A 133 72.27 -18.68 -28.90
N ILE A 134 72.99 -18.26 -27.86
CA ILE A 134 74.09 -17.26 -27.93
C ILE A 134 75.49 -17.91 -28.08
N ILE A 135 75.60 -19.24 -28.12
CA ILE A 135 76.86 -19.98 -28.39
C ILE A 135 76.88 -20.43 -29.85
#